data_AF-A0A151BLI5-F1
#
_entry.id   AF-A0A151BLI5-F1
#
_cell.length_a   1.000
_cell.length_b   1.000
_cell.length_c   1.000
_cell.angle_alpha   90.00
_cell.angle_beta   90.00
_cell.angle_gamma   90.00
#
_symmetry.space_group_name_H-M   'P 1'
#
loop_
_entity.id
_entity.type
_entity.pdbx_description
1 polymer ?
#
loop_
_entity_poly.entity_id
_entity_poly.type
_entity_poly.pdbx_seq_one_letter_code
_entity_poly.pdbx_strand_id
1 'polypeptide(L)'
;MRAEDTDIEELRVVAVAHCILNQSTRWWKEGKRLRRGMVKKVIEALASMRIGAVQMPCPEFSFCGNPRPSRTREEYESLPGFTVHCRRLARDTAENLKALTVLSKRPKIKIVAVIGVERSPTCGVKLTPYRRTVHGGFEYREAKGLFMEALEEELRTLKIVVPMLGLDLKRPENLIAEIKDKAGR
;
A
#
# COMPACT_ATOMS: atom_id res chain seq x y z
N MET A 1 -3.66 23.74 24.88
CA MET A 1 -2.51 23.18 24.15
C MET A 1 -1.40 22.97 25.16
N ARG A 2 -0.91 21.73 25.36
CA ARG A 2 0.22 21.48 26.26
C ARG A 2 1.53 21.79 25.55
N ALA A 3 2.44 22.41 26.29
CA ALA A 3 3.77 22.83 25.85
C ALA A 3 4.76 21.65 25.90
N GLU A 4 4.67 20.71 24.95
CA GLU A 4 5.61 19.56 24.87
C GLU A 4 6.29 19.37 23.50
N ASP A 5 5.93 20.12 22.44
CA ASP A 5 6.39 19.82 21.07
C ASP A 5 7.52 20.74 20.54
N THR A 6 8.35 21.33 21.40
CA THR A 6 9.35 22.33 20.96
C THR A 6 10.64 21.78 20.35
N ASP A 7 10.80 20.45 20.24
CA ASP A 7 12.00 19.82 19.62
C ASP A 7 11.64 18.64 18.67
N ILE A 8 10.49 18.67 18.01
CA ILE A 8 10.21 17.67 16.95
C ILE A 8 11.04 18.04 15.73
N GLU A 9 12.16 17.33 15.54
CA GLU A 9 13.00 17.45 14.35
C GLU A 9 12.46 16.61 13.17
N GLU A 10 11.64 15.58 13.44
CA GLU A 10 11.14 14.65 12.42
C GLU A 10 9.69 14.18 12.64
N LEU A 11 8.84 14.36 11.62
CA LEU A 11 7.50 13.79 11.51
C LEU A 11 7.54 12.49 10.71
N ARG A 12 6.88 11.46 11.23
CA ARG A 12 6.86 10.13 10.61
C ARG A 12 5.58 9.92 9.83
N VAL A 13 5.70 9.38 8.63
CA VAL A 13 4.57 9.03 7.78
C VAL A 13 4.74 7.66 7.12
N VAL A 14 3.63 7.01 6.82
CA VAL A 14 3.60 5.79 5.99
C VAL A 14 2.89 6.07 4.67
N ALA A 15 3.31 5.41 3.59
CA ALA A 15 2.49 5.33 2.39
C ALA A 15 1.61 4.08 2.50
N VAL A 16 0.30 4.19 2.28
CA VAL A 16 -0.65 3.07 2.48
C VAL A 16 -1.44 2.78 1.22
N ALA A 17 -1.61 1.50 0.88
CA ALA A 17 -2.48 1.08 -0.20
C ALA A 17 -3.90 1.65 0.00
N HIS A 18 -4.52 2.12 -1.08
CA HIS A 18 -5.79 2.83 -1.06
C HIS A 18 -6.85 2.21 -0.14
N CYS A 19 -6.99 0.88 -0.22
CA CYS A 19 -8.03 0.15 0.49
C CYS A 19 -7.85 0.06 2.02
N ILE A 20 -6.70 0.50 2.55
CA ILE A 20 -6.49 0.67 3.99
C ILE A 20 -7.31 1.88 4.50
N LEU A 21 -7.34 2.97 3.73
CA LEU A 21 -8.11 4.18 4.05
C LEU A 21 -9.50 4.22 3.40
N ASN A 22 -9.74 3.42 2.36
CA ASN A 22 -11.03 3.38 1.69
C ASN A 22 -11.34 1.98 1.14
N GLN A 23 -11.98 1.14 1.95
CA GLN A 23 -12.32 -0.23 1.57
C GLN A 23 -13.37 -0.33 0.45
N SER A 24 -14.06 0.77 0.06
CA SER A 24 -15.09 0.74 -0.99
C SER A 24 -14.52 0.50 -2.40
N THR A 25 -13.21 0.72 -2.60
CA THR A 25 -12.53 0.46 -3.88
C THR A 25 -12.08 -0.99 -4.05
N ARG A 26 -12.18 -1.82 -3.00
CA ARG A 26 -11.87 -3.24 -3.09
C ARG A 26 -12.80 -3.92 -4.09
N TRP A 27 -12.27 -4.96 -4.73
CA TRP A 27 -13.07 -5.89 -5.49
C TRP A 27 -14.23 -6.44 -4.64
N TRP A 28 -15.43 -6.49 -5.23
CA TRP A 28 -16.60 -7.14 -4.68
C TRP A 28 -17.43 -7.76 -5.82
N LYS A 29 -18.31 -8.70 -5.45
CA LYS A 29 -19.34 -9.26 -6.34
C LYS A 29 -20.68 -9.23 -5.63
N GLU A 30 -21.76 -9.21 -6.41
CA GLU A 30 -23.13 -9.25 -5.89
C GLU A 30 -23.34 -10.45 -4.94
N GLY A 31 -24.16 -10.25 -3.92
CA GLY A 31 -24.42 -11.26 -2.87
C GLY A 31 -23.30 -11.42 -1.83
N LYS A 32 -22.17 -10.69 -1.91
CA LYS A 32 -21.14 -10.66 -0.85
C LYS A 32 -21.24 -9.41 0.01
N ARG A 33 -20.95 -9.56 1.32
CA ARG A 33 -20.86 -8.45 2.26
C ARG A 33 -19.80 -7.45 1.80
N LEU A 34 -20.23 -6.22 1.54
CA LEU A 34 -19.35 -5.11 1.19
C LEU A 34 -18.49 -4.72 2.40
N ARG A 35 -17.21 -4.45 2.13
CA ARG A 35 -16.32 -3.80 3.10
C ARG A 35 -16.49 -2.29 2.97
N ARG A 36 -16.51 -1.59 4.10
CA ARG A 36 -16.78 -0.15 4.17
C ARG A 36 -15.79 0.54 5.11
N GLY A 37 -15.56 1.83 4.86
CA GLY A 37 -14.68 2.66 5.69
C GLY A 37 -13.22 2.21 5.67
N MET A 38 -12.48 2.58 6.72
CA MET A 38 -11.05 2.31 6.88
C MET A 38 -10.80 0.97 7.56
N VAL A 39 -9.58 0.45 7.45
CA VAL A 39 -9.11 -0.68 8.27
C VAL A 39 -8.81 -0.18 9.68
N LYS A 40 -9.85 -0.09 10.51
CA LYS A 40 -9.86 0.54 11.85
C LYS A 40 -8.61 0.25 12.69
N LYS A 41 -8.22 -1.03 12.85
CA LYS A 41 -7.05 -1.43 13.63
C LYS A 41 -5.74 -0.77 13.18
N VAL A 42 -5.54 -0.61 11.86
CA VAL A 42 -4.34 0.05 11.32
C VAL A 42 -4.38 1.55 11.62
N ILE A 43 -5.55 2.18 11.47
CA ILE A 43 -5.72 3.62 11.75
C ILE A 43 -5.50 3.93 13.22
N GLU A 44 -6.09 3.15 14.11
CA GLU A 44 -5.92 3.31 15.56
C GLU A 44 -4.45 3.13 15.95
N ALA A 45 -3.76 2.16 15.35
CA ALA A 45 -2.34 1.96 15.59
C ALA A 45 -1.49 3.16 15.13
N LEU A 46 -1.66 3.61 13.88
CA LEU A 46 -0.95 4.78 13.35
C LEU A 46 -1.21 6.04 14.19
N ALA A 47 -2.46 6.28 14.59
CA ALA A 47 -2.84 7.39 15.44
C ALA A 47 -2.17 7.30 16.82
N SER A 48 -2.16 6.13 17.45
CA SER A 48 -1.51 5.92 18.76
C SER A 48 0.01 6.16 18.70
N MET A 49 0.63 5.90 17.54
CA MET A 49 2.05 6.13 17.29
C MET A 49 2.36 7.55 16.80
N ARG A 50 1.33 8.40 16.61
CA ARG A 50 1.43 9.73 15.98
C ARG A 50 2.11 9.68 14.60
N ILE A 51 1.79 8.66 13.80
CA ILE A 51 2.32 8.48 12.43
C ILE A 51 1.26 8.91 11.42
N GLY A 52 1.60 9.84 10.53
CA GLY A 52 0.75 10.26 9.43
C GLY A 52 0.66 9.21 8.31
N ALA A 53 -0.29 9.37 7.38
CA ALA A 53 -0.45 8.45 6.26
C ALA A 53 -0.68 9.19 4.93
N VAL A 54 0.01 8.74 3.89
CA VAL A 54 -0.20 9.13 2.50
C VAL A 54 -0.95 8.01 1.79
N GLN A 55 -2.09 8.33 1.18
CA GLN A 55 -2.86 7.34 0.42
C GLN A 55 -2.22 7.12 -0.96
N MET A 56 -1.80 5.89 -1.24
CA MET A 56 -1.40 5.46 -2.57
C MET A 56 -2.63 5.16 -3.44
N PRO A 57 -2.55 5.32 -4.78
CA PRO A 57 -3.65 5.00 -5.67
C PRO A 57 -3.98 3.51 -5.67
N CYS A 58 -5.19 3.15 -6.10
CA CYS A 58 -5.57 1.76 -6.36
C CYS A 58 -5.46 1.47 -7.87
N PRO A 59 -4.47 0.68 -8.33
CA PRO A 59 -4.32 0.41 -9.76
C PRO A 59 -5.54 -0.30 -10.35
N GLU A 60 -6.07 -1.29 -9.63
CA GLU A 60 -7.21 -2.08 -10.06
C GLU A 60 -8.49 -1.23 -10.21
N PHE A 61 -8.77 -0.35 -9.24
CA PHE A 61 -9.98 0.49 -9.26
C PHE A 61 -9.85 1.63 -10.26
N SER A 62 -8.70 2.29 -10.33
CA SER A 62 -8.48 3.40 -11.26
C SER A 62 -8.43 2.95 -12.74
N PHE A 63 -8.22 1.66 -13.00
CA PHE A 63 -8.28 1.10 -14.35
C PHE A 63 -9.61 0.42 -14.67
N CYS A 64 -10.14 -0.45 -13.79
CA CYS A 64 -11.32 -1.26 -14.08
C CYS A 64 -12.61 -0.75 -13.41
N GLY A 65 -12.54 0.17 -12.44
CA GLY A 65 -13.68 0.54 -11.61
C GLY A 65 -14.21 -0.60 -10.73
N ASN A 66 -15.47 -0.48 -10.33
CA ASN A 66 -16.25 -1.50 -9.64
C ASN A 66 -17.70 -1.53 -10.17
N PRO A 67 -18.37 -2.70 -10.19
CA PRO A 67 -17.82 -4.02 -9.90
C PRO A 67 -16.82 -4.47 -10.98
N ARG A 68 -15.88 -5.34 -10.62
CA ARG A 68 -14.93 -5.97 -11.55
C ARG A 68 -14.79 -7.45 -11.20
N PRO A 69 -14.30 -8.35 -12.07
CA PRO A 69 -14.01 -9.73 -11.69
C PRO A 69 -12.75 -9.82 -10.83
N SER A 70 -12.60 -10.89 -10.06
CA SER A 70 -11.34 -11.20 -9.38
C SER A 70 -10.31 -11.62 -10.41
N ARG A 71 -9.10 -11.08 -10.31
CA ARG A 71 -7.99 -11.40 -11.20
C ARG A 71 -6.73 -11.76 -10.43
N THR A 72 -5.89 -12.59 -11.03
CA THR A 72 -4.53 -12.87 -10.58
C THR A 72 -3.54 -11.85 -11.13
N ARG A 73 -2.27 -11.93 -10.72
CA ARG A 73 -1.19 -11.09 -11.26
C ARG A 73 -1.05 -11.29 -12.77
N GLU A 74 -0.97 -12.54 -13.25
CA GLU A 74 -0.87 -12.85 -14.68
C GLU A 74 -2.07 -12.34 -15.50
N GLU A 75 -3.29 -12.46 -14.96
CA GLU A 75 -4.51 -11.97 -15.64
C GLU A 75 -4.52 -10.44 -15.75
N TYR A 76 -3.98 -9.73 -14.77
CA TYR A 76 -3.80 -8.27 -14.85
C TYR A 76 -2.62 -7.88 -15.74
N GLU A 77 -1.53 -8.65 -15.73
CA GLU A 77 -0.37 -8.42 -16.60
C GLU A 77 -0.72 -8.57 -18.08
N SER A 78 -1.62 -9.51 -18.39
CA SER A 78 -2.14 -9.77 -19.74
C SER A 78 -3.20 -8.75 -20.19
N LEU A 79 -3.69 -7.89 -19.29
CA LEU A 79 -4.72 -6.90 -19.61
C LEU A 79 -4.07 -5.72 -20.36
N PRO A 80 -4.48 -5.42 -21.62
CA PRO A 80 -3.85 -4.37 -22.42
C PRO A 80 -3.79 -3.02 -21.68
N GLY A 81 -2.58 -2.46 -21.57
CA GLY A 81 -2.34 -1.15 -20.93
C GLY A 81 -2.29 -1.16 -19.40
N PHE A 82 -2.61 -2.27 -18.73
CA PHE A 82 -2.67 -2.30 -17.26
C PHE A 82 -1.29 -2.18 -16.60
N THR A 83 -0.27 -2.81 -17.17
CA THR A 83 1.12 -2.71 -16.68
C THR A 83 1.68 -1.29 -16.85
N VAL A 84 1.39 -0.64 -17.98
CA VAL A 84 1.74 0.77 -18.23
C VAL A 84 1.05 1.68 -17.21
N HIS A 85 -0.23 1.44 -16.93
CA HIS A 85 -0.96 2.17 -15.90
C HIS A 85 -0.36 1.99 -14.50
N CYS A 86 0.02 0.76 -14.12
CA CYS A 86 0.69 0.50 -12.84
C CYS A 86 2.03 1.25 -12.74
N ARG A 87 2.85 1.23 -13.79
CA ARG A 87 4.15 1.94 -13.83
C ARG A 87 3.98 3.45 -13.72
N ARG A 88 3.00 4.03 -14.43
CA ARG A 88 2.70 5.46 -14.33
C ARG A 88 2.30 5.84 -12.90
N LEU A 89 1.36 5.11 -12.30
CA LEU A 89 0.96 5.35 -10.92
C LEU A 89 2.12 5.18 -9.92
N ALA A 90 3.00 4.22 -10.16
CA ALA A 90 4.17 3.97 -9.32
C ALA A 90 5.14 5.14 -9.38
N ARG A 91 5.45 5.66 -10.57
CA ARG A 91 6.26 6.87 -10.77
C ARG A 91 5.65 8.08 -10.07
N ASP A 92 4.37 8.35 -10.31
CA ASP A 92 3.66 9.49 -9.69
C ASP A 92 3.70 9.38 -8.16
N THR A 93 3.54 8.17 -7.62
CA THR A 93 3.62 7.91 -6.17
C THR A 93 5.04 8.14 -5.65
N ALA A 94 6.06 7.63 -6.33
CA ALA A 94 7.45 7.77 -5.92
C ALA A 94 7.90 9.25 -5.89
N GLU A 95 7.54 10.03 -6.91
CA GLU A 95 7.82 11.47 -6.95
C GLU A 95 7.08 12.23 -5.84
N ASN A 96 5.82 11.88 -5.55
CA ASN A 96 5.08 12.46 -4.43
C ASN A 96 5.77 12.17 -3.08
N LEU A 97 6.24 10.93 -2.86
CA LEU A 97 6.96 10.57 -1.64
C LEU A 97 8.32 11.28 -1.54
N LYS A 98 9.02 11.45 -2.67
CA LYS A 98 10.25 12.24 -2.72
C LYS A 98 10.00 13.71 -2.39
N ALA A 99 8.98 14.32 -2.99
CA ALA A 99 8.61 15.70 -2.72
C ALA A 99 8.28 15.89 -1.23
N LEU A 100 7.54 14.96 -0.63
CA LEU A 100 7.18 15.00 0.78
C LEU A 100 8.41 15.03 1.70
N THR A 101 9.46 14.27 1.38
CA THR A 101 10.69 14.25 2.18
C THR A 101 11.60 15.45 1.89
N VAL A 102 11.83 15.78 0.61
CA VAL A 102 12.77 16.83 0.20
C VAL A 102 12.26 18.25 0.52
N LEU A 103 10.96 18.49 0.41
CA LEU A 103 10.37 19.83 0.65
C LEU A 103 10.11 20.11 2.13
N SER A 104 10.18 19.09 2.99
CA SER A 104 10.08 19.25 4.44
C SER A 104 11.43 19.69 5.03
N LYS A 105 11.46 20.86 5.70
CA LYS A 105 12.69 21.44 6.24
C LYS A 105 12.81 21.31 7.76
N ARG A 106 11.82 21.80 8.49
CA ARG A 106 11.78 21.73 9.96
C ARG A 106 10.33 21.77 10.47
N PRO A 107 9.80 20.67 11.02
CA PRO A 107 10.37 19.32 11.05
C PRO A 107 10.55 18.72 9.66
N LYS A 108 11.49 17.78 9.51
CA LYS A 108 11.59 16.91 8.33
C LYS A 108 10.49 15.85 8.36
N ILE A 109 10.08 15.36 7.21
CA ILE A 109 9.16 14.24 7.07
C ILE A 109 9.96 13.01 6.64
N LYS A 110 9.84 11.92 7.38
CA LYS A 110 10.42 10.61 7.07
C LYS A 110 9.33 9.62 6.69
N ILE A 111 9.46 9.01 5.52
CA ILE A 111 8.64 7.86 5.15
C ILE A 111 9.21 6.63 5.87
N VAL A 112 8.47 6.06 6.81
CA VAL A 112 8.96 4.91 7.62
C VAL A 112 8.61 3.56 7.00
N ALA A 113 7.57 3.49 6.17
CA ALA A 113 7.19 2.29 5.43
C ALA A 113 6.26 2.60 4.25
N VAL A 114 6.30 1.73 3.24
CA VAL A 114 5.27 1.60 2.20
C VAL A 114 4.44 0.34 2.51
N ILE A 115 3.14 0.49 2.66
CA ILE A 115 2.25 -0.57 3.16
C ILE A 115 1.32 -1.03 2.03
N GLY A 116 1.57 -2.25 1.55
CA GLY A 116 0.70 -2.97 0.63
C GLY A 116 -0.35 -3.81 1.37
N VAL A 117 -1.14 -4.59 0.62
CA VAL A 117 -2.13 -5.53 1.17
C VAL A 117 -1.87 -6.91 0.61
N GLU A 118 -1.62 -7.86 1.51
CA GLU A 118 -1.32 -9.23 1.13
C GLU A 118 -2.48 -9.88 0.38
N ARG A 119 -2.12 -10.77 -0.54
CA ARG A 119 -3.04 -11.45 -1.45
C ARG A 119 -3.78 -10.50 -2.40
N SER A 120 -3.21 -9.35 -2.70
CA SER A 120 -3.62 -8.50 -3.83
C SER A 120 -2.69 -8.74 -5.02
N PRO A 121 -3.22 -8.86 -6.25
CA PRO A 121 -2.40 -9.01 -7.47
C PRO A 121 -1.57 -7.76 -7.79
N THR A 122 -1.94 -6.60 -7.24
CA THR A 122 -1.26 -5.32 -7.50
C THR A 122 -0.55 -4.77 -6.28
N CYS A 123 -1.17 -4.85 -5.10
CA CYS A 123 -0.64 -4.31 -3.84
C CYS A 123 0.00 -5.37 -2.92
N GLY A 124 0.11 -6.63 -3.35
CA GLY A 124 0.77 -7.68 -2.55
C GLY A 124 2.26 -7.38 -2.36
N VAL A 125 2.80 -7.70 -1.18
CA VAL A 125 4.21 -7.45 -0.84
C VAL A 125 4.98 -8.75 -0.73
N LYS A 126 4.51 -9.68 0.12
CA LYS A 126 5.14 -10.99 0.29
C LYS A 126 4.37 -12.07 -0.46
N LEU A 127 3.04 -12.06 -0.46
CA LEU A 127 2.19 -13.13 -0.98
C LEU A 127 1.15 -12.60 -1.98
N THR A 128 1.24 -13.04 -3.23
CA THR A 128 0.41 -12.52 -4.33
C THR A 128 -0.33 -13.66 -5.05
N PRO A 129 -1.63 -13.52 -5.41
CA PRO A 129 -2.31 -14.49 -6.25
C PRO A 129 -1.74 -14.40 -7.67
N TYR A 130 -0.89 -15.35 -8.04
CA TYR A 130 -0.08 -15.27 -9.26
C TYR A 130 -0.85 -15.74 -10.49
N ARG A 131 -1.42 -16.95 -10.41
CA ARG A 131 -2.18 -17.59 -11.49
C ARG A 131 -3.45 -18.28 -11.03
N ARG A 132 -4.40 -18.45 -11.94
CA ARG A 132 -5.65 -19.19 -11.68
C ARG A 132 -5.38 -20.69 -11.79
N THR A 133 -5.91 -21.48 -10.86
CA THR A 133 -5.78 -22.94 -10.92
C THR A 133 -6.86 -23.53 -11.82
N VAL A 134 -6.63 -24.74 -12.33
CA VAL A 134 -7.60 -25.48 -13.16
C VAL A 134 -8.95 -25.71 -12.46
N HIS A 135 -8.96 -25.70 -11.12
CA HIS A 135 -10.18 -25.85 -10.31
C HIS A 135 -10.84 -24.51 -9.93
N GLY A 136 -10.45 -23.40 -10.56
CA GLY A 136 -11.03 -22.07 -10.32
C GLY A 136 -10.52 -21.36 -9.05
N GLY A 137 -9.50 -21.91 -8.39
CA GLY A 137 -8.79 -21.29 -7.26
C GLY A 137 -7.65 -20.37 -7.68
N PHE A 138 -6.83 -19.97 -6.71
CA PHE A 138 -5.63 -19.17 -6.94
C PHE A 138 -4.39 -19.90 -6.44
N GLU A 139 -3.35 -19.92 -7.26
CA GLU A 139 -2.00 -20.20 -6.80
C GLU A 139 -1.39 -18.91 -6.24
N TYR A 140 -0.89 -18.99 -5.02
CA TYR A 140 -0.17 -17.88 -4.40
C TYR A 140 1.33 -18.12 -4.52
N ARG A 141 2.09 -17.05 -4.79
CA ARG A 141 3.56 -17.07 -4.80
C ARG A 141 4.13 -16.01 -3.89
N GLU A 142 5.35 -16.27 -3.43
CA GLU A 142 6.17 -15.26 -2.78
C GLU A 142 6.68 -14.25 -3.81
N ALA A 143 5.89 -13.19 -4.03
CA ALA A 143 6.15 -12.19 -5.05
C ALA A 143 5.38 -10.90 -4.74
N LYS A 144 5.90 -9.78 -5.25
CA LYS A 144 5.20 -8.49 -5.23
C LYS A 144 4.09 -8.46 -6.28
N GLY A 145 3.05 -7.68 -5.99
CA GLY A 145 2.05 -7.30 -6.99
C GLY A 145 2.63 -6.29 -7.97
N LEU A 146 2.02 -6.18 -9.16
CA LEU A 146 2.52 -5.37 -10.27
C LEU A 146 2.85 -3.90 -9.89
N PHE A 147 2.03 -3.29 -9.04
CA PHE A 147 2.24 -1.90 -8.62
C PHE A 147 3.32 -1.79 -7.55
N MET A 148 3.39 -2.72 -6.59
CA MET A 148 4.44 -2.70 -5.57
C MET A 148 5.82 -2.96 -6.16
N GLU A 149 5.92 -3.86 -7.14
CA GLU A 149 7.14 -4.11 -7.90
C GLU A 149 7.62 -2.85 -8.63
N ALA A 150 6.74 -2.23 -9.43
CA ALA A 150 7.07 -0.99 -10.13
C ALA A 150 7.41 0.17 -9.17
N LEU A 151 6.71 0.28 -8.04
CA LEU A 151 6.97 1.31 -7.04
C LEU A 151 8.34 1.12 -6.37
N GLU A 152 8.74 -0.12 -6.10
CA GLU A 152 10.07 -0.41 -5.54
C GLU A 152 11.18 -0.01 -6.51
N GLU A 153 11.00 -0.28 -7.80
CA GLU A 153 11.95 0.12 -8.85
C GLU A 153 12.10 1.64 -8.95
N GLU A 154 11.00 2.39 -8.92
CA GLU A 154 11.00 3.85 -8.97
C GLU A 154 11.62 4.45 -7.70
N LEU A 155 11.27 3.95 -6.51
CA LEU A 155 11.89 4.39 -5.24
C LEU A 155 13.39 4.13 -5.22
N ARG A 156 13.84 2.96 -5.71
CA ARG A 156 15.26 2.64 -5.84
C ARG A 156 15.97 3.60 -6.79
N THR A 157 15.35 3.93 -7.92
CA THR A 157 15.89 4.91 -8.89
C THR A 157 16.06 6.30 -8.27
N LEU A 158 15.12 6.69 -7.40
CA LEU A 158 15.17 7.92 -6.63
C LEU A 158 16.06 7.87 -5.38
N LYS A 159 16.75 6.74 -5.14
CA LYS A 159 17.59 6.49 -3.94
C LYS A 159 16.80 6.61 -2.63
N ILE A 160 15.51 6.33 -2.65
CA ILE A 160 14.65 6.29 -1.47
C ILE A 160 14.62 4.85 -0.96
N VAL A 161 15.27 4.60 0.18
CA VAL A 161 15.29 3.29 0.83
C VAL A 161 14.25 3.27 1.93
N VAL A 162 13.15 2.56 1.69
CA VAL A 162 12.02 2.43 2.62
C VAL A 162 11.51 1.00 2.61
N PRO A 163 11.24 0.37 3.78
CA PRO A 163 10.73 -0.99 3.80
C PRO A 163 9.31 -1.07 3.24
N MET A 164 9.05 -2.11 2.45
CA MET A 164 7.70 -2.49 2.05
C MET A 164 7.12 -3.51 3.03
N LEU A 165 5.96 -3.20 3.60
CA LEU A 165 5.27 -4.04 4.57
C LEU A 165 3.91 -4.49 4.03
N GLY A 166 3.54 -5.73 4.32
CA GLY A 166 2.30 -6.32 3.83
C GLY A 166 1.22 -6.43 4.89
N LEU A 167 0.06 -5.81 4.65
CA LEU A 167 -1.10 -6.00 5.51
C LEU A 167 -1.79 -7.34 5.23
N ASP A 168 -1.71 -8.30 6.15
CA ASP A 168 -2.68 -9.39 6.22
C ASP A 168 -3.94 -8.91 6.96
N LEU A 169 -5.05 -8.73 6.23
CA LEU A 169 -6.33 -8.31 6.81
C LEU A 169 -6.89 -9.25 7.88
N LYS A 170 -6.46 -10.51 7.93
CA LYS A 170 -6.84 -11.46 8.98
C LYS A 170 -5.99 -11.30 10.23
N ARG A 171 -4.77 -10.79 10.08
CA ARG A 171 -3.76 -10.64 11.15
C ARG A 171 -3.07 -9.26 11.08
N PRO A 172 -3.81 -8.15 11.24
CA PRO A 172 -3.26 -6.80 11.15
C PRO A 172 -2.21 -6.49 12.24
N GLU A 173 -2.24 -7.20 13.36
CA GLU A 173 -1.28 -7.09 14.46
C GLU A 173 0.19 -7.31 14.03
N ASN A 174 0.44 -8.19 13.04
CA ASN A 174 1.78 -8.43 12.53
C ASN A 174 2.35 -7.17 11.86
N LEU A 175 1.56 -6.52 11.01
CA LEU A 175 1.93 -5.25 10.40
C LEU A 175 2.19 -4.18 11.47
N ILE A 176 1.32 -4.11 12.48
CA ILE A 176 1.45 -3.11 13.55
C ILE A 176 2.78 -3.31 14.31
N ALA A 177 3.16 -4.56 14.60
CA ALA A 177 4.46 -4.87 15.21
C ALA A 177 5.62 -4.48 14.29
N GLU A 178 5.55 -4.78 12.99
CA GLU A 178 6.56 -4.37 12.00
C GLU A 178 6.69 -2.84 11.92
N ILE A 179 5.59 -2.09 11.91
CA ILE A 179 5.62 -0.61 11.91
C ILE A 179 6.29 -0.09 13.19
N LYS A 180 5.99 -0.68 14.36
CA LYS A 180 6.63 -0.28 15.63
C LYS A 180 8.14 -0.48 15.60
N ASP A 181 8.61 -1.64 15.10
CA ASP A 181 10.06 -1.91 14.94
C ASP A 181 10.72 -0.89 13.99
N LYS A 182 10.06 -0.53 12.88
CA LYS A 182 10.63 0.41 11.90
C LYS A 182 10.54 1.87 12.31
N ALA A 183 9.49 2.25 13.04
CA ALA A 183 9.29 3.63 13.49
C ALA A 183 10.05 3.98 14.77
N GLY A 184 10.52 2.97 15.52
CA GLY A 184 11.40 3.14 16.69
C GLY A 184 12.89 3.27 16.36
N ARG A 185 13.25 3.21 15.07
CA ARG A 185 14.61 3.40 14.54
C ARG A 185 14.71 4.72 13.77
#